data_AF-A0A5N6Z4N0-F1
#
_entry.id   AF-A0A5N6Z4N0-F1
#
_cell.length_a   1.000
_cell.length_b   1.000
_cell.length_c   1.000
_cell.angle_alpha   90.00
_cell.angle_beta   90.00
_cell.angle_gamma   90.00
#
_symmetry.space_group_name_H-M   'P 1'
#
loop_
_entity.id
_entity.type
_entity.pdbx_description
1 polymer ?
#
loop_
_entity_poly.entity_id
_entity_poly.type
_entity_poly.pdbx_seq_one_letter_code
_entity_poly.pdbx_strand_id
1 'polypeptide(L)'
;MTDGLNQARALRVAEIINDYHTLLVHISQQNVPVPAEDCWEQGYVVIQESLVAAQALLASNYTPVMPPAGRNNAETEKAELQRVILDGSARRFRAHKIYLRAAAGRRWSINRQNILRGQRPNQRHAAQLKIVDDTFRQELVHVTDQYVVADLRAADMRAGHWLNDDPSLPVILNWIRSHP
;
A
#
# COMPACT_ATOMS: atom_id res chain seq x y z
N MET A 1 31.54 -14.81 3.62
CA MET A 1 31.39 -15.60 4.86
C MET A 1 29.96 -15.36 5.26
N THR A 2 29.17 -16.43 5.33
CA THR A 2 27.73 -16.34 5.59
C THR A 2 27.53 -15.78 6.99
N ASP A 3 26.82 -14.67 7.09
CA ASP A 3 26.58 -13.94 8.34
C ASP A 3 25.67 -14.69 9.34
N GLY A 4 25.16 -15.87 8.97
CA GLY A 4 24.28 -16.69 9.81
C GLY A 4 22.86 -16.12 9.94
N LEU A 5 22.50 -15.09 9.16
CA LEU A 5 21.23 -14.37 9.31
C LEU A 5 20.13 -14.82 8.34
N ASN A 6 20.33 -15.92 7.58
CA ASN A 6 19.33 -16.40 6.62
C ASN A 6 18.00 -16.77 7.29
N GLN A 7 18.03 -17.29 8.52
CA GLN A 7 16.80 -17.55 9.29
C GLN A 7 16.04 -16.26 9.61
N ALA A 8 16.76 -15.18 9.98
CA ALA A 8 16.15 -13.88 10.23
C ALA A 8 15.57 -13.26 8.95
N ARG A 9 16.26 -13.41 7.81
CA ARG A 9 15.75 -13.01 6.50
C ARG A 9 14.51 -13.78 6.09
N ALA A 10 14.47 -15.10 6.29
CA ALA A 10 13.32 -15.93 5.98
C ALA A 10 12.09 -15.54 6.81
N LEU A 11 12.28 -15.25 8.11
CA LEU A 11 11.23 -14.69 8.96
C LEU A 11 10.76 -13.32 8.42
N ARG A 12 11.69 -12.44 8.06
CA ARG A 12 11.35 -11.12 7.51
C ARG A 12 10.56 -11.21 6.20
N VAL A 13 10.87 -12.17 5.34
CA VAL A 13 10.08 -12.45 4.13
C VAL A 13 8.64 -12.82 4.51
N ALA A 14 8.44 -13.72 5.47
CA ALA A 14 7.11 -14.12 5.90
C ALA A 14 6.30 -12.96 6.47
N GLU A 15 6.92 -12.10 7.29
CA GLU A 15 6.30 -10.89 7.85
C GLU A 15 5.82 -9.94 6.75
N ILE A 16 6.69 -9.63 5.78
CA ILE A 16 6.38 -8.73 4.66
C ILE A 16 5.23 -9.28 3.80
N ILE A 17 5.26 -10.58 3.49
CA ILE A 17 4.23 -11.24 2.69
C ILE A 17 2.90 -11.23 3.42
N ASN A 18 2.89 -11.56 4.71
CA ASN A 18 1.68 -11.53 5.53
C ASN A 18 1.05 -10.13 5.54
N ASP A 19 1.85 -9.10 5.81
CA ASP A 19 1.37 -7.71 5.83
C ASP A 19 0.82 -7.26 4.47
N TYR A 20 1.48 -7.65 3.38
CA TYR A 20 0.99 -7.40 2.03
C TYR A 20 -0.38 -8.03 1.79
N HIS A 21 -0.58 -9.30 2.17
CA HIS A 21 -1.88 -9.97 2.09
C HIS A 21 -2.94 -9.28 2.94
N THR A 22 -2.61 -8.91 4.18
CA THR A 22 -3.51 -8.17 5.08
C THR A 22 -3.94 -6.84 4.47
N LEU A 23 -3.01 -6.08 3.86
CA LEU A 23 -3.33 -4.84 3.16
C LEU A 23 -4.30 -5.05 2.00
N LEU A 24 -4.10 -6.08 1.19
CA LEU A 24 -4.99 -6.41 0.07
C LEU A 24 -6.41 -6.72 0.53
N VAL A 25 -6.55 -7.49 1.61
CA VAL A 25 -7.85 -7.77 2.25
C VAL A 25 -8.48 -6.45 2.71
N HIS A 26 -7.74 -5.59 3.41
CA HIS A 26 -8.28 -4.31 3.87
C HIS A 26 -8.65 -3.34 2.74
N ILE A 27 -7.93 -3.36 1.61
CA ILE A 27 -8.29 -2.56 0.43
C ILE A 27 -9.64 -3.02 -0.12
N SER A 28 -9.87 -4.33 -0.24
CA SER A 28 -11.15 -4.85 -0.74
C SER A 28 -12.35 -4.42 0.12
N GLN A 29 -12.13 -4.26 1.43
CA GLN A 29 -13.14 -3.79 2.39
C GLN A 29 -13.43 -2.28 2.26
N GLN A 30 -12.63 -1.53 1.48
CA GLN A 30 -12.87 -0.10 1.25
C GLN A 30 -13.95 0.17 0.19
N ASN A 31 -14.37 -0.87 -0.56
CA ASN A 31 -15.40 -0.71 -1.58
C ASN A 31 -16.73 -0.24 -0.97
N VAL A 32 -17.38 0.69 -1.65
CA VAL A 32 -18.68 1.24 -1.24
C VAL A 32 -19.62 1.30 -2.44
N PRO A 33 -20.95 1.13 -2.25
CA PRO A 33 -21.91 1.37 -3.30
C PRO A 33 -21.81 2.82 -3.80
N VAL A 34 -21.64 3.00 -5.12
CA VAL A 34 -21.54 4.32 -5.76
C VAL A 34 -22.86 4.63 -6.46
N PRO A 35 -23.61 5.66 -6.05
CA PRO A 35 -24.80 6.11 -6.79
C PRO A 35 -24.42 6.59 -8.19
N ALA A 36 -25.22 6.27 -9.20
CA ALA A 36 -24.91 6.60 -10.59
C ALA A 36 -24.77 8.12 -10.82
N GLU A 37 -25.59 8.91 -10.14
CA GLU A 37 -25.52 10.38 -10.15
C GLU A 37 -24.23 10.98 -9.59
N ASP A 38 -23.58 10.27 -8.65
CA ASP A 38 -22.45 10.79 -7.86
C ASP A 38 -21.13 10.13 -8.26
N CYS A 39 -21.10 9.32 -9.32
CA CYS A 39 -19.92 8.53 -9.69
C CYS A 39 -18.68 9.36 -10.04
N TRP A 40 -18.88 10.64 -10.40
CA TRP A 40 -17.83 11.61 -10.70
C TRP A 40 -17.28 12.33 -9.47
N GLU A 41 -17.92 12.16 -8.32
CA GLU A 41 -17.47 12.81 -7.09
C GLU A 41 -16.11 12.26 -6.66
N GLN A 42 -15.23 13.16 -6.25
CA GLN A 42 -13.79 12.90 -6.14
C GLN A 42 -13.47 11.69 -5.26
N GLY A 43 -14.15 11.52 -4.12
CA GLY A 43 -13.88 10.40 -3.23
C GLY A 43 -14.29 9.05 -3.81
N TYR A 44 -15.37 8.97 -4.60
CA TYR A 44 -15.74 7.74 -5.29
C TYR A 44 -14.76 7.38 -6.40
N VAL A 45 -14.31 8.38 -7.17
CA VAL A 45 -13.26 8.18 -8.18
C VAL A 45 -12.00 7.61 -7.54
N VAL A 46 -11.53 8.18 -6.43
CA VAL A 46 -10.32 7.70 -5.73
C VAL A 46 -10.47 6.28 -5.19
N ILE A 47 -11.65 5.89 -4.69
CA ILE A 47 -11.91 4.51 -4.27
C ILE A 47 -11.77 3.56 -5.47
N GLN A 48 -12.42 3.88 -6.60
CA GLN A 48 -12.37 3.05 -7.81
C GLN A 48 -10.94 2.93 -8.36
N GLU A 49 -10.21 4.05 -8.48
CA GLU A 49 -8.80 4.06 -8.86
C GLU A 49 -7.96 3.18 -7.94
N SER A 50 -8.21 3.23 -6.63
CA SER A 50 -7.48 2.43 -5.65
C SER A 50 -7.77 0.94 -5.79
N LEU A 51 -9.02 0.55 -6.05
CA LEU A 51 -9.40 -0.84 -6.28
C LEU A 51 -8.79 -1.38 -7.58
N VAL A 52 -8.81 -0.60 -8.66
CA VAL A 52 -8.16 -0.96 -9.93
C VAL A 52 -6.65 -1.10 -9.74
N ALA A 53 -6.01 -0.16 -9.03
CA ALA A 53 -4.58 -0.23 -8.74
C ALA A 53 -4.23 -1.47 -7.90
N ALA A 54 -5.08 -1.86 -6.95
CA ALA A 54 -4.88 -3.08 -6.17
C ALA A 54 -4.99 -4.35 -7.02
N GLN A 55 -5.97 -4.40 -7.94
CA GLN A 55 -6.10 -5.51 -8.89
C GLN A 55 -4.89 -5.61 -9.82
N ALA A 56 -4.39 -4.48 -10.34
CA ALA A 56 -3.18 -4.44 -11.16
C ALA A 56 -1.96 -4.91 -10.36
N LEU A 57 -1.83 -4.49 -9.10
CA LEU A 57 -0.75 -4.93 -8.22
C LEU A 57 -0.81 -6.44 -7.95
N LEU A 58 -2.00 -6.99 -7.74
CA LEU A 58 -2.22 -8.44 -7.60
C LEU A 58 -1.86 -9.22 -8.86
N ALA A 59 -2.17 -8.68 -10.04
CA ALA A 59 -1.87 -9.31 -11.33
C ALA A 59 -0.39 -9.21 -11.74
N SER A 60 0.41 -8.38 -11.07
CA SER A 60 1.82 -8.20 -11.39
C SER A 60 2.64 -9.44 -11.03
N ASN A 61 3.33 -10.03 -12.02
CA ASN A 61 4.12 -11.24 -11.83
C ASN A 61 5.34 -11.02 -10.93
N TYR A 62 5.71 -12.05 -10.17
CA TYR A 62 7.05 -12.13 -9.57
C TYR A 62 8.04 -12.55 -10.67
N THR A 63 9.13 -11.81 -10.86
CA THR A 63 10.18 -12.17 -11.82
C THR A 63 11.41 -12.70 -11.06
N PRO A 64 11.50 -14.03 -10.83
CA PRO A 64 12.71 -14.62 -10.28
C PRO A 64 13.84 -14.51 -11.30
N VAL A 65 14.96 -13.89 -10.91
CA VAL A 65 16.22 -14.02 -11.65
C VAL A 65 16.94 -15.23 -11.07
N MET A 66 17.14 -16.27 -11.87
CA MET A 66 17.86 -17.47 -11.44
C MET A 66 19.33 -17.12 -11.16
N PRO A 67 19.89 -17.47 -9.99
CA PRO A 67 21.30 -17.29 -9.74
C PRO A 67 22.12 -18.19 -10.69
N PRO A 68 23.32 -17.75 -11.13
CA PRO A 68 24.22 -18.62 -11.88
C PRO A 68 24.63 -19.82 -11.03
N ALA A 69 24.53 -21.02 -11.59
CA ALA A 69 24.94 -22.26 -10.93
C ALA A 69 26.45 -22.20 -10.60
N GLY A 70 26.82 -22.36 -9.32
CA GLY A 70 28.23 -22.52 -8.92
C GLY A 70 28.73 -21.74 -7.70
N ARG A 71 27.88 -21.08 -6.90
CA ARG A 71 28.27 -20.44 -5.62
C ARG A 71 27.75 -21.22 -4.40
N ASN A 72 28.50 -21.13 -3.30
CA ASN A 72 28.19 -21.70 -1.98
C ASN A 72 26.70 -21.49 -1.63
N ASN A 73 26.00 -22.60 -1.31
CA ASN A 73 24.55 -22.66 -1.16
C ASN A 73 23.97 -21.54 -0.30
N ALA A 74 24.63 -21.21 0.81
CA ALA A 74 24.12 -20.23 1.78
C ALA A 74 24.32 -18.75 1.37
N GLU A 75 25.32 -18.42 0.54
CA GLU A 75 25.45 -17.06 -0.02
C GLU A 75 24.46 -16.85 -1.19
N THR A 76 24.19 -17.92 -1.95
CA THR A 76 23.12 -17.93 -2.96
C THR A 76 21.75 -17.73 -2.30
N GLU A 77 21.45 -18.50 -1.25
CA GLU A 77 20.24 -18.36 -0.45
C GLU A 77 20.09 -16.94 0.14
N LYS A 78 21.17 -16.38 0.69
CA LYS A 78 21.16 -15.00 1.18
C LYS A 78 20.73 -14.02 0.10
N ALA A 79 21.33 -14.12 -1.10
CA ALA A 79 21.03 -13.23 -2.21
C ALA A 79 19.57 -13.37 -2.69
N GLU A 80 19.05 -14.60 -2.72
CA GLU A 80 17.65 -14.88 -3.03
C GLU A 80 16.71 -14.25 -1.99
N LEU A 81 16.98 -14.44 -0.69
CA LEU A 81 16.15 -13.88 0.38
C LEU A 81 16.16 -12.34 0.36
N GLN A 82 17.32 -11.70 0.15
CA GLN A 82 17.40 -10.24 0.01
C GLN A 82 16.59 -9.73 -1.19
N ARG A 83 16.56 -10.50 -2.28
CA ARG A 83 15.76 -10.17 -3.47
C ARG A 83 14.26 -10.27 -3.19
N VAL A 84 13.83 -11.32 -2.50
CA VAL A 84 12.43 -11.50 -2.08
C VAL A 84 12.01 -10.40 -1.11
N ILE A 85 12.88 -10.02 -0.15
CA ILE A 85 12.64 -8.89 0.76
C ILE A 85 12.43 -7.60 -0.03
N LEU A 86 13.26 -7.33 -1.05
CA LEU A 86 13.10 -6.14 -1.90
C LEU A 86 11.76 -6.14 -2.64
N ASP A 87 11.43 -7.23 -3.34
CA ASP A 87 10.19 -7.29 -4.12
C ASP A 87 8.95 -7.22 -3.21
N GLY A 88 8.95 -7.99 -2.11
CA GLY A 88 7.91 -7.96 -1.11
C GLY A 88 7.73 -6.57 -0.49
N SER A 89 8.83 -5.89 -0.17
CA SER A 89 8.79 -4.51 0.37
C SER A 89 8.19 -3.53 -0.62
N ALA A 90 8.52 -3.66 -1.91
CA ALA A 90 7.95 -2.81 -2.95
C ALA A 90 6.44 -3.04 -3.15
N ARG A 91 6.00 -4.30 -3.10
CA ARG A 91 4.57 -4.66 -3.16
C ARG A 91 3.82 -4.16 -1.93
N ARG A 92 4.35 -4.39 -0.73
CA ARG A 92 3.79 -3.88 0.55
C ARG A 92 3.71 -2.36 0.54
N PHE A 93 4.74 -1.67 0.05
CA PHE A 93 4.74 -0.21 -0.11
C PHE A 93 3.64 0.28 -1.05
N ARG A 94 3.52 -0.30 -2.26
CA ARG A 94 2.45 0.04 -3.21
C ARG A 94 1.06 -0.22 -2.59
N ALA A 95 0.88 -1.38 -1.96
CA ALA A 95 -0.37 -1.75 -1.31
C ALA A 95 -0.74 -0.79 -0.17
N HIS A 96 0.21 -0.42 0.69
CA HIS A 96 -0.05 0.52 1.80
C HIS A 96 -0.48 1.89 1.29
N LYS A 97 0.19 2.40 0.24
CA LYS A 97 -0.20 3.66 -0.42
C LYS A 97 -1.61 3.59 -1.00
N ILE A 98 -1.97 2.49 -1.66
CA ILE A 98 -3.31 2.25 -2.18
C ILE A 98 -4.34 2.19 -1.04
N TYR A 99 -4.03 1.48 0.04
CA TYR A 99 -4.87 1.38 1.23
C TYR A 99 -5.17 2.74 1.83
N LEU A 100 -4.16 3.59 2.05
CA LEU A 100 -4.35 4.92 2.62
C LEU A 100 -5.28 5.80 1.75
N ARG A 101 -5.13 5.74 0.42
CA ARG A 101 -6.00 6.46 -0.52
C ARG A 101 -7.43 5.94 -0.47
N ALA A 102 -7.61 4.62 -0.51
CA ALA A 102 -8.93 3.99 -0.45
C ALA A 102 -9.63 4.29 0.88
N ALA A 103 -8.91 4.24 2.00
CA ALA A 103 -9.43 4.55 3.32
C ALA A 103 -9.85 6.03 3.46
N ALA A 104 -9.08 6.96 2.87
CA ALA A 104 -9.46 8.37 2.79
C ALA A 104 -10.76 8.55 2.00
N GLY A 105 -10.87 7.90 0.84
CA GLY A 105 -12.10 7.92 0.03
C GLY A 105 -13.31 7.37 0.77
N ARG A 106 -13.14 6.27 1.52
CA ARG A 106 -14.20 5.68 2.34
C ARG A 106 -14.62 6.61 3.49
N ARG A 107 -13.68 7.26 4.18
CA ARG A 107 -14.02 8.26 5.20
C ARG A 107 -14.79 9.43 4.61
N TRP A 108 -14.34 9.94 3.46
CA TRP A 108 -15.06 10.99 2.72
C TRP A 108 -16.50 10.57 2.39
N SER A 109 -16.72 9.34 1.89
CA SER A 109 -18.06 8.89 1.51
C SER A 109 -18.99 8.76 2.71
N ILE A 110 -18.49 8.24 3.83
CA ILE A 110 -19.24 8.16 5.11
C ILE A 110 -19.64 9.57 5.58
N ASN A 111 -18.69 10.51 5.59
CA ASN A 111 -18.95 11.89 6.03
C ASN A 111 -19.96 12.60 5.13
N ARG A 112 -19.82 12.44 3.80
CA ARG A 112 -20.78 12.97 2.82
C ARG A 112 -22.19 12.40 3.07
N GLN A 113 -22.31 11.09 3.26
CA GLN A 113 -23.60 10.44 3.54
C GLN A 113 -24.22 10.94 4.85
N ASN A 114 -23.42 11.17 5.89
CA ASN A 114 -23.89 11.69 7.17
C ASN A 114 -24.42 13.13 7.08
N ILE A 115 -23.85 13.95 6.20
CA ILE A 115 -24.34 15.30 5.91
C ILE A 115 -25.64 15.24 5.12
N LEU A 116 -25.66 14.44 4.05
CA LEU A 116 -26.79 14.37 3.13
C LEU A 116 -28.01 13.66 3.74
N ARG A 117 -27.80 12.67 4.61
CA ARG A 117 -28.86 11.86 5.25
C ARG A 117 -29.90 11.34 4.24
N GLY A 118 -29.44 10.93 3.06
CA GLY A 118 -30.28 10.45 1.96
C GLY A 118 -30.94 11.54 1.11
N GLN A 119 -30.73 12.83 1.40
CA GLN A 119 -31.19 13.94 0.58
C GLN A 119 -30.18 14.30 -0.52
N ARG A 120 -30.66 14.97 -1.57
CA ARG A 120 -29.77 15.55 -2.59
C ARG A 120 -28.97 16.73 -2.01
N PRO A 121 -27.72 16.94 -2.46
CA PRO A 121 -26.95 18.14 -2.14
C PRO A 121 -27.75 19.41 -2.48
N ASN A 122 -27.80 20.36 -1.54
CA ASN A 122 -28.46 21.65 -1.72
C ASN A 122 -27.71 22.74 -0.94
N GLN A 123 -28.17 23.98 -1.03
CA GLN A 123 -27.48 25.13 -0.42
C GLN A 123 -27.27 25.01 1.10
N ARG A 124 -28.14 24.27 1.81
CA ARG A 124 -27.99 24.01 3.25
C ARG A 124 -26.82 23.08 3.57
N HIS A 125 -26.49 22.17 2.65
CA HIS A 125 -25.38 21.22 2.80
C HIS A 125 -24.04 21.77 2.31
N ALA A 126 -24.05 22.79 1.45
CA ALA A 126 -22.89 23.25 0.69
C ALA A 126 -21.65 23.55 1.55
N ALA A 127 -21.82 24.26 2.67
CA ALA A 127 -20.70 24.60 3.55
C ALA A 127 -20.07 23.37 4.21
N GLN A 128 -20.89 22.41 4.66
CA GLN A 128 -20.41 21.19 5.30
C GLN A 128 -19.75 20.23 4.31
N LEU A 129 -20.34 20.08 3.11
CA LEU A 129 -19.76 19.27 2.04
C LEU A 129 -18.39 19.81 1.63
N LYS A 130 -18.26 21.14 1.49
CA LYS A 130 -16.97 21.77 1.22
C LYS A 130 -15.91 21.44 2.28
N ILE A 131 -16.27 21.43 3.57
CA ILE A 131 -15.32 21.05 4.64
C ILE A 131 -14.87 19.59 4.49
N VAL A 132 -15.79 18.68 4.14
CA VAL A 132 -15.47 17.27 3.91
C VAL A 132 -14.55 17.10 2.69
N ASP A 133 -14.80 17.84 1.61
CA ASP A 133 -13.96 17.84 0.41
C ASP A 133 -12.57 18.43 0.69
N ASP A 134 -12.50 19.53 1.43
CA ASP A 134 -11.25 20.19 1.82
C ASP A 134 -10.40 19.24 2.70
N THR A 135 -11.03 18.56 3.67
CA THR A 135 -10.37 17.57 4.55
C THR A 135 -9.86 16.38 3.75
N PHE A 136 -10.68 15.85 2.84
CA PHE A 136 -10.29 14.73 1.99
C PHE A 136 -9.09 15.07 1.09
N ARG A 137 -9.09 16.26 0.47
CA ARG A 137 -7.94 16.72 -0.32
C ARG A 137 -6.68 16.86 0.53
N GLN A 138 -6.80 17.37 1.75
CA GLN A 138 -5.68 17.43 2.68
C GLN A 138 -5.17 16.03 3.03
N GLU A 139 -6.04 15.07 3.34
CA GLU A 139 -5.64 13.67 3.60
C GLU A 139 -4.85 13.09 2.44
N LEU A 140 -5.32 13.26 1.19
CA LEU A 140 -4.62 12.75 0.01
C LEU A 140 -3.25 13.39 -0.21
N VAL A 141 -3.10 14.68 0.06
CA VAL A 141 -1.80 15.37 -0.03
C VAL A 141 -0.79 14.80 0.97
N HIS A 142 -1.23 14.32 2.13
CA HIS A 142 -0.34 13.71 3.12
C HIS A 142 0.14 12.30 2.73
N VAL A 143 -0.55 11.61 1.81
CA VAL A 143 -0.15 10.27 1.32
C VAL A 143 1.02 10.38 0.33
N THR A 144 2.19 10.75 0.87
CA THR A 144 3.46 10.84 0.16
C THR A 144 4.27 9.56 0.30
N ASP A 145 5.23 9.33 -0.59
CA ASP A 145 6.13 8.17 -0.50
C ASP A 145 6.92 8.15 0.80
N GLN A 146 7.35 9.32 1.28
CA GLN A 146 8.08 9.47 2.54
C GLN A 146 7.19 9.13 3.74
N TYR A 147 5.92 9.55 3.72
CA TYR A 147 4.97 9.20 4.77
C TYR A 147 4.73 7.68 4.82
N VAL A 148 4.49 7.06 3.66
CA VAL A 148 4.20 5.62 3.54
C VAL A 148 5.37 4.78 4.07
N VAL A 149 6.61 5.08 3.67
CA VAL A 149 7.77 4.31 4.14
C VAL A 149 8.04 4.53 5.63
N ALA A 150 7.84 5.75 6.14
CA ALA A 150 8.04 6.06 7.55
C ALA A 150 7.00 5.33 8.43
N ASP A 151 5.75 5.30 8.00
CA ASP A 151 4.66 4.61 8.71
C ASP A 151 4.89 3.10 8.76
N LEU A 152 5.23 2.47 7.62
CA LEU A 152 5.59 1.05 7.57
C LEU A 152 6.79 0.73 8.46
N ARG A 153 7.86 1.54 8.39
CA ARG A 153 9.06 1.36 9.21
C ARG A 153 8.75 1.48 10.69
N ALA A 154 7.92 2.45 11.08
CA ALA A 154 7.51 2.64 12.45
C ALA A 154 6.67 1.47 12.95
N ALA A 155 5.78 0.90 12.12
CA ALA A 155 5.02 -0.30 12.44
C ALA A 155 5.94 -1.50 12.66
N ASP A 156 6.91 -1.72 11.76
CA ASP A 156 7.87 -2.81 11.87
C ASP A 156 8.74 -2.71 13.13
N MET A 157 9.19 -1.49 13.47
CA MET A 157 9.95 -1.24 14.70
C MET A 157 9.12 -1.51 15.96
N ARG A 158 7.85 -1.11 15.98
CA ARG A 158 6.93 -1.40 17.10
C ARG A 158 6.68 -2.89 17.26
N ALA A 159 6.65 -3.64 16.16
CA ALA A 159 6.47 -5.08 16.16
C ALA A 159 7.76 -5.86 16.51
N GLY A 160 8.91 -5.19 16.58
CA GLY A 160 10.19 -5.83 16.91
C GLY A 160 10.77 -6.68 15.79
N HIS A 161 10.38 -6.41 14.54
CA HIS A 161 10.88 -7.14 13.37
C HIS A 161 12.37 -6.90 13.13
N TRP A 162 13.04 -7.84 12.44
CA TRP A 162 14.43 -7.69 12.02
C TRP A 162 14.50 -6.93 10.69
N LEU A 163 15.23 -5.81 10.65
CA LEU A 163 15.12 -4.81 9.58
C LEU A 163 16.43 -4.47 8.88
N ASN A 164 17.48 -5.25 9.10
CA ASN A 164 18.83 -4.89 8.64
C ASN A 164 18.96 -4.90 7.11
N ASP A 165 18.22 -5.77 6.43
CA ASP A 165 18.24 -5.91 4.97
C ASP A 165 17.01 -5.29 4.28
N ASP A 166 16.18 -4.56 5.04
CA ASP A 166 15.06 -3.83 4.45
C ASP A 166 15.56 -2.73 3.50
N PRO A 167 14.98 -2.63 2.29
CA PRO A 167 15.41 -1.65 1.31
C PRO A 167 15.03 -0.23 1.73
N SER A 168 15.88 0.73 1.37
CA SER A 168 15.56 2.15 1.50
C SER A 168 14.51 2.59 0.47
N LEU A 169 13.84 3.71 0.71
CA LEU A 169 12.83 4.25 -0.22
C LEU A 169 13.37 4.43 -1.66
N PRO A 170 14.57 5.00 -1.90
CA PRO A 170 15.12 5.08 -3.26
C PRO A 170 15.26 3.72 -3.96
N VAL A 171 15.65 2.68 -3.21
CA VAL A 171 15.79 1.31 -3.74
C VAL A 171 14.42 0.74 -4.10
N ILE A 172 13.42 0.91 -3.23
CA ILE A 172 12.03 0.52 -3.50
C ILE A 172 11.50 1.22 -4.76
N LEU A 173 11.66 2.54 -4.87
CA LEU A 173 11.16 3.30 -6.03
C LEU A 173 11.87 2.92 -7.34
N ASN A 174 13.18 2.66 -7.29
CA ASN A 174 13.94 2.14 -8.44
C ASN A 174 13.45 0.75 -8.86
N TRP A 175 13.14 -0.11 -7.88
CA TRP A 175 12.58 -1.44 -8.14
C TRP A 175 11.23 -1.36 -8.86
N ILE A 176 10.32 -0.53 -8.34
CA ILE A 176 8.99 -0.32 -8.93
C ILE A 176 9.09 0.22 -10.36
N ARG A 177 10.00 1.16 -10.63
CA ARG A 177 10.20 1.71 -11.98
C ARG A 177 10.72 0.68 -12.99
N SER A 178 11.51 -0.29 -12.54
CA SER A 178 12.03 -1.35 -13.41
C SER A 178 11.05 -2.52 -13.60
N HIS A 179 9.96 -2.58 -12.83
CA HIS A 179 8.96 -3.66 -12.85
C HIS A 179 7.52 -3.07 -12.74
N PRO A 180 7.02 -2.40 -13.80
CA PRO A 180 5.73 -1.71 -13.78
C PRO A 180 4.52 -2.62 -13.48
#